data_AF-A0A1F3Y2Z4-F1
#
_entry.id   AF-A0A1F3Y2Z4-F1
#
_cell.length_a   1.000
_cell.length_b   1.000
_cell.length_c   1.000
_cell.angle_alpha   90.00
_cell.angle_beta   90.00
_cell.angle_gamma   90.00
#
_symmetry.space_group_name_H-M   'P 1'
#
loop_
_entity.id
_entity.type
_entity.pdbx_description
1 polymer ?
#
loop_
_entity_poly.entity_id
_entity_poly.type
_entity_poly.pdbx_seq_one_letter_code
_entity_poly.pdbx_strand_id
1 'polypeptide(L)'
;MEDNQPASTTPAASQAAARPSYSRATLRYINSMKFFGVVYIAVGLAFFFIPNQLFYVMNLPTKLGLLEPIAESAERFWLVMTSAMMAMLAALSFLAAESPGIRGYALVHILSKTVSIAGFLYAFINHGHCLAYLIGAATDLPIALYVTWITIANARTGTHE
;
A
#
# COMPACT_ATOMS: atom_id res chain seq x y z
N MET A 1 -51.19 -19.80 44.25
CA MET A 1 -50.50 -20.72 43.32
C MET A 1 -49.68 -19.83 42.41
N GLU A 2 -48.49 -19.49 42.89
CA GLU A 2 -47.49 -18.72 42.15
C GLU A 2 -46.77 -19.66 41.19
N ASP A 3 -46.79 -19.27 39.92
CA ASP A 3 -46.16 -20.00 38.82
C ASP A 3 -44.65 -19.70 38.86
N ASN A 4 -43.90 -20.67 39.40
CA ASN A 4 -42.46 -20.57 39.58
C ASN A 4 -41.77 -20.89 38.25
N GLN A 5 -41.47 -19.85 37.47
CA GLN A 5 -40.80 -19.95 36.18
C GLN A 5 -39.29 -20.21 36.41
N PRO A 6 -38.73 -21.36 35.99
CA PRO A 6 -37.31 -21.62 36.19
C PRO A 6 -36.47 -20.76 35.23
N ALA A 7 -35.50 -20.05 35.80
CA ALA A 7 -34.49 -19.29 35.08
C ALA A 7 -33.76 -20.20 34.08
N SER A 8 -33.89 -19.89 32.79
CA SER A 8 -33.11 -20.50 31.72
C SER A 8 -31.67 -20.00 31.76
N THR A 9 -30.85 -20.65 32.60
CA THR A 9 -29.40 -20.56 32.49
C THR A 9 -28.94 -21.37 31.28
N THR A 10 -28.93 -20.76 30.10
CA THR A 10 -28.18 -21.29 28.95
C THR A 10 -26.78 -20.65 28.96
N PRO A 11 -25.72 -21.47 28.94
CA PRO A 11 -24.39 -21.05 29.35
C PRO A 11 -23.73 -20.11 28.34
N ALA A 12 -23.12 -19.05 28.85
CA ALA A 12 -22.12 -18.21 28.19
C ALA A 12 -20.80 -18.98 27.96
N ALA A 13 -20.91 -20.20 27.40
CA ALA A 13 -19.78 -21.04 27.04
C ALA A 13 -19.18 -20.53 25.73
N SER A 14 -18.21 -19.62 25.87
CA SER A 14 -16.93 -19.68 25.15
C SER A 14 -17.02 -20.14 23.69
N GLN A 15 -17.69 -19.36 22.83
CA GLN A 15 -17.25 -19.24 21.45
C GLN A 15 -15.95 -18.42 21.48
N ALA A 16 -14.87 -19.05 21.97
CA ALA A 16 -13.53 -18.62 21.63
C ALA A 16 -13.46 -18.71 20.11
N ALA A 17 -13.73 -17.58 19.44
CA ALA A 17 -13.88 -17.47 18.01
C ALA A 17 -12.74 -18.25 17.35
N ALA A 18 -13.09 -19.37 16.72
CA ALA A 18 -12.13 -20.21 16.04
C ALA A 18 -11.37 -19.31 15.08
N ARG A 19 -10.05 -19.13 15.33
CA ARG A 19 -9.25 -18.25 14.47
C ARG A 19 -9.38 -18.80 13.05
N PRO A 20 -9.77 -17.97 12.06
CA PRO A 20 -9.86 -18.43 10.69
C PRO A 20 -8.53 -19.04 10.29
N SER A 21 -8.57 -20.30 9.84
CA SER A 21 -7.38 -21.02 9.41
C SER A 21 -7.01 -20.55 8.02
N TYR A 22 -6.21 -19.47 7.95
CA TYR A 22 -5.80 -18.91 6.66
C TYR A 22 -4.86 -19.85 5.90
N SER A 23 -5.09 -19.96 4.58
CA SER A 23 -4.14 -20.59 3.67
C SER A 23 -2.77 -19.88 3.71
N ARG A 24 -1.70 -20.59 3.34
CA ARG A 24 -0.36 -19.98 3.23
C ARG A 24 -0.34 -18.78 2.26
N ALA A 25 -1.16 -18.82 1.20
CA ALA A 25 -1.27 -17.73 0.24
C ALA A 25 -1.93 -16.49 0.88
N THR A 26 -2.98 -16.69 1.67
CA THR A 26 -3.67 -15.64 2.41
C THR A 26 -2.77 -15.03 3.47
N LEU A 27 -2.04 -15.83 4.24
CA LEU A 27 -1.05 -15.32 5.21
C LEU A 27 0.05 -14.49 4.54
N ARG A 28 0.57 -14.95 3.39
CA ARG A 28 1.55 -14.19 2.61
C ARG A 28 0.96 -12.85 2.17
N TYR A 29 -0.24 -12.84 1.61
CA TYR A 29 -0.94 -11.63 1.20
C TYR A 29 -1.13 -10.64 2.37
N ILE A 30 -1.64 -11.11 3.52
CA ILE A 30 -1.84 -10.29 4.73
C ILE A 30 -0.51 -9.65 5.16
N ASN A 31 0.56 -10.45 5.26
CA ASN A 31 1.87 -9.96 5.69
C ASN A 31 2.47 -8.97 4.70
N SER A 32 2.35 -9.23 3.40
CA SER A 32 2.79 -8.30 2.35
C SER A 32 2.05 -6.97 2.42
N MET A 33 0.73 -7.00 2.61
CA MET A 33 -0.07 -5.78 2.73
C MET A 33 0.27 -4.99 4.01
N LYS A 34 0.46 -5.66 5.15
CA LYS A 34 0.97 -5.00 6.37
C LYS A 34 2.34 -4.36 6.16
N PHE A 35 3.24 -5.07 5.49
CA PHE A 35 4.57 -4.56 5.16
C PHE A 35 4.47 -3.28 4.32
N PHE A 36 3.67 -3.28 3.25
CA PHE A 36 3.46 -2.06 2.45
C PHE A 36 2.82 -0.94 3.26
N GLY A 37 1.86 -1.24 4.13
CA GLY A 37 1.26 -0.25 5.03
C GLY A 37 2.31 0.48 5.88
N VAL A 38 3.23 -0.27 6.49
CA VAL A 38 4.34 0.29 7.27
C VAL A 38 5.30 1.09 6.39
N VAL A 39 5.67 0.56 5.22
CA VAL A 39 6.56 1.25 4.27
C VAL A 39 5.96 2.58 3.83
N TYR A 40 4.66 2.63 3.52
CA TYR A 40 4.00 3.87 3.11
C TYR A 40 3.92 4.90 4.23
N ILE A 41 3.69 4.48 5.48
CA ILE A 41 3.78 5.39 6.62
C ILE A 41 5.21 5.96 6.71
N ALA A 42 6.23 5.10 6.69
CA ALA A 42 7.63 5.53 6.82
C ALA A 42 8.03 6.50 5.69
N VAL A 43 7.66 6.18 4.45
CA VAL A 43 7.93 7.03 3.28
C VAL A 43 7.16 8.34 3.37
N GLY A 44 5.87 8.31 3.74
CA GLY A 44 5.06 9.52 3.93
C GLY A 44 5.62 10.45 4.99
N LEU A 45 6.06 9.91 6.13
CA LEU A 45 6.73 10.67 7.19
C LEU A 45 8.07 11.24 6.70
N ALA A 46 8.86 10.46 5.96
CA ALA A 46 10.13 10.94 5.41
C ALA A 46 9.90 12.12 4.44
N PHE A 47 8.94 12.02 3.52
CA PHE A 47 8.60 13.13 2.61
C PHE A 47 8.11 14.38 3.35
N PHE A 48 7.41 14.20 4.48
CA PHE A 48 6.89 15.33 5.25
C PHE A 48 7.97 16.02 6.09
N PHE A 49 8.81 15.27 6.81
CA PHE A 49 9.75 15.82 7.79
C PHE A 49 11.14 16.10 7.22
N ILE A 50 11.60 15.34 6.22
CA ILE A 50 12.97 15.42 5.67
C ILE A 50 12.98 15.44 4.12
N PRO A 51 12.20 16.32 3.48
CA PRO A 51 12.08 16.34 2.01
C PRO A 51 13.40 16.64 1.30
N ASN A 52 14.22 17.55 1.84
CA ASN A 52 15.47 17.95 1.22
C ASN A 52 16.48 16.79 1.15
N GLN A 53 16.54 15.98 2.22
CA GLN A 53 17.39 14.80 2.27
C GLN A 53 16.92 13.74 1.28
N LEU A 54 15.61 13.57 1.11
CA LEU A 54 15.03 12.68 0.10
C LEU A 54 15.40 13.14 -1.31
N PHE A 55 15.22 14.43 -1.63
CA PHE A 55 15.60 14.97 -2.94
C PHE A 55 17.11 14.81 -3.20
N TYR A 56 17.95 15.03 -2.18
CA TYR A 56 19.38 14.79 -2.28
C TYR A 56 19.71 13.33 -2.64
N VAL A 57 19.07 12.36 -1.98
CA VAL A 57 19.28 10.93 -2.26
C VAL A 57 18.76 10.55 -3.64
N MET A 58 17.59 11.05 -4.05
CA MET A 58 17.02 10.79 -5.38
C MET A 58 17.88 11.39 -6.50
N ASN A 59 18.58 12.50 -6.23
CA ASN A 59 19.53 13.12 -7.14
C ASN A 59 20.95 12.52 -7.06
N LEU A 60 21.24 11.56 -6.17
CA LEU A 60 22.57 10.96 -6.10
C LEU A 60 23.00 10.29 -7.42
N PRO A 61 22.12 9.59 -8.16
CA PRO A 61 22.47 9.01 -9.46
C PRO A 61 22.81 10.04 -10.54
N THR A 62 22.34 11.29 -10.45
CA THR A 62 22.65 12.33 -11.45
C THR A 62 24.08 12.84 -11.31
N LYS A 63 24.75 12.62 -10.17
CA LYS A 63 26.19 12.87 -10.00
C LYS A 63 27.08 11.99 -10.88
N LEU A 64 26.53 10.94 -11.50
CA LEU A 64 27.22 10.11 -12.48
C LEU A 64 27.26 10.76 -13.88
N GLY A 65 26.74 11.98 -14.04
CA GLY A 65 26.87 12.79 -15.26
C GLY A 65 26.00 12.33 -16.43
N LEU A 66 25.11 11.37 -16.21
CA LEU A 66 24.27 10.81 -17.27
C LEU A 66 23.04 11.69 -17.57
N LEU A 67 22.47 12.44 -16.61
CA LEU A 67 21.16 13.10 -16.72
C LEU A 67 20.96 14.32 -15.80
N GLU A 68 19.94 15.14 -16.10
CA GLU A 68 19.61 16.37 -15.35
C GLU A 68 19.04 16.08 -13.94
N PRO A 69 19.45 16.87 -12.92
CA PRO A 69 18.92 16.76 -11.57
C PRO A 69 17.47 17.25 -11.47
N ILE A 70 16.72 16.67 -10.53
CA ILE A 70 15.43 17.22 -10.10
C ILE A 70 15.71 18.59 -9.49
N ALA A 71 15.13 19.64 -10.05
CA ALA A 71 15.14 20.95 -9.42
C ALA A 71 14.48 20.84 -8.04
N GLU A 72 15.14 21.33 -7.00
CA GLU A 72 14.48 21.52 -5.71
C GLU A 72 13.31 22.45 -5.97
N SER A 73 12.11 21.89 -5.88
CA SER A 73 10.95 22.68 -6.25
C SER A 73 10.68 23.66 -5.11
N ALA A 74 10.48 24.93 -5.47
CA ALA A 74 10.48 26.05 -4.53
C ALA A 74 9.29 26.04 -3.56
N GLU A 75 8.19 25.42 -3.97
CA GLU A 75 6.99 25.30 -3.15
C GLU A 75 7.05 24.06 -2.24
N ARG A 76 6.08 23.85 -1.35
CA ARG A 76 5.99 22.59 -0.56
C ARG A 76 4.68 21.86 -0.81
N PHE A 77 3.94 22.33 -1.81
CA PHE A 77 2.57 21.93 -2.08
C PHE A 77 2.45 20.44 -2.40
N TRP A 78 3.31 19.90 -3.29
CA TRP A 78 3.28 18.47 -3.62
C TRP A 78 3.66 17.58 -2.44
N LEU A 79 4.46 18.04 -1.47
CA LEU A 79 4.81 17.22 -0.31
C LEU A 79 3.58 16.88 0.52
N VAL A 80 2.66 17.84 0.67
CA VAL A 80 1.38 17.62 1.35
C VAL A 80 0.56 16.59 0.58
N MET A 81 0.45 16.72 -0.75
CA MET A 81 -0.25 15.74 -1.58
C MET A 81 0.37 14.34 -1.50
N THR A 82 1.70 14.24 -1.61
CA THR A 82 2.42 12.97 -1.51
C THR A 82 2.19 12.33 -0.14
N SER A 83 2.29 13.10 0.95
CA SER A 83 2.06 12.57 2.30
C SER A 83 0.62 12.07 2.49
N ALA A 84 -0.37 12.80 1.98
CA ALA A 84 -1.77 12.38 2.02
C ALA A 84 -2.02 11.10 1.20
N MET A 85 -1.44 11.00 0.01
CA MET A 85 -1.52 9.79 -0.82
C MET A 85 -0.86 8.58 -0.15
N MET A 86 0.30 8.77 0.48
CA MET A 86 0.98 7.70 1.22
C MET A 86 0.16 7.24 2.42
N ALA A 87 -0.47 8.16 3.16
CA ALA A 87 -1.37 7.81 4.26
C ALA A 87 -2.59 7.02 3.78
N MET A 88 -3.20 7.42 2.65
CA MET A 88 -4.31 6.70 2.03
C MET A 88 -3.90 5.29 1.58
N LEU A 89 -2.74 5.13 0.94
CA LEU A 89 -2.21 3.83 0.54
C LEU A 89 -1.90 2.94 1.75
N ALA A 90 -1.40 3.52 2.84
CA ALA A 90 -1.17 2.80 4.08
C ALA A 90 -2.49 2.26 4.66
N ALA A 91 -3.51 3.12 4.74
CA ALA A 91 -4.84 2.73 5.21
C ALA A 91 -5.44 1.62 4.35
N LEU A 92 -5.40 1.75 3.02
CA LEU A 92 -5.85 0.70 2.10
C LEU A 92 -5.09 -0.61 2.27
N SER A 93 -3.78 -0.54 2.51
CA SER A 93 -2.95 -1.72 2.73
C SER A 93 -3.33 -2.44 4.04
N PHE A 94 -3.59 -1.70 5.12
CA PHE A 94 -4.05 -2.31 6.37
C PHE A 94 -5.48 -2.86 6.27
N LEU A 95 -6.40 -2.15 5.61
CA LEU A 95 -7.75 -2.65 5.35
C LEU A 95 -7.73 -3.91 4.47
N ALA A 96 -6.87 -3.94 3.46
CA ALA A 96 -6.63 -5.12 2.64
C ALA A 96 -6.11 -6.30 3.47
N ALA A 97 -5.23 -6.06 4.43
CA ALA A 97 -4.69 -7.08 5.32
C ALA A 97 -5.71 -7.60 6.36
N GLU A 98 -6.58 -6.73 6.86
CA GLU A 98 -7.64 -7.09 7.81
C GLU A 98 -8.77 -7.86 7.13
N SER A 99 -9.10 -7.49 5.89
CA SER A 99 -10.17 -8.08 5.10
C SER A 99 -9.66 -8.67 3.77
N PRO A 100 -8.88 -9.77 3.79
CA PRO A 100 -8.26 -10.34 2.59
C PRO A 100 -9.27 -10.88 1.56
N GLY A 101 -10.53 -11.06 1.93
CA GLY A 101 -11.61 -11.42 1.00
C GLY A 101 -12.09 -10.26 0.13
N ILE A 102 -11.89 -9.01 0.56
CA ILE A 102 -12.37 -7.81 -0.14
C ILE A 102 -11.30 -7.33 -1.12
N ARG A 103 -11.44 -7.73 -2.38
CA ARG A 103 -10.48 -7.40 -3.45
C ARG A 103 -10.43 -5.91 -3.79
N GLY A 104 -11.48 -5.15 -3.46
CA GLY A 104 -11.58 -3.72 -3.76
C GLY A 104 -10.40 -2.92 -3.21
N TYR A 105 -9.94 -3.21 -1.99
CA TYR A 105 -8.80 -2.50 -1.39
C TYR A 105 -7.50 -2.70 -2.18
N ALA A 106 -7.20 -3.95 -2.58
CA ALA A 106 -6.04 -4.24 -3.41
C ALA A 106 -6.14 -3.64 -4.81
N LEU A 107 -7.34 -3.61 -5.40
CA LEU A 107 -7.55 -3.01 -6.71
C LEU A 107 -7.30 -1.50 -6.70
N VAL A 108 -7.74 -0.78 -5.67
CA VAL A 108 -7.46 0.66 -5.54
C VAL A 108 -5.97 0.92 -5.37
N HIS A 109 -5.27 0.09 -4.59
CA HIS A 109 -3.81 0.16 -4.44
C HIS A 109 -3.11 -0.05 -5.79
N ILE A 110 -3.46 -1.11 -6.53
CA ILE A 110 -2.89 -1.39 -7.85
C ILE A 110 -3.19 -0.24 -8.82
N LEU A 111 -4.42 0.25 -8.87
CA LEU A 111 -4.82 1.36 -9.73
C LEU A 111 -4.00 2.60 -9.44
N SER A 112 -3.82 2.97 -8.16
CA SER A 112 -3.00 4.11 -7.75
C SER A 112 -1.56 3.99 -8.29
N LYS A 113 -0.96 2.79 -8.20
CA LYS A 113 0.40 2.56 -8.71
C LYS A 113 0.47 2.59 -10.23
N THR A 114 -0.50 2.00 -10.92
CA THR A 114 -0.57 2.05 -12.39
C THR A 114 -0.71 3.47 -12.91
N VAL A 115 -1.57 4.29 -12.28
CA VAL A 115 -1.72 5.71 -12.62
C VAL A 115 -0.43 6.49 -12.35
N SER A 116 0.26 6.22 -11.25
CA SER A 116 1.56 6.82 -10.94
C SER A 116 2.64 6.46 -11.99
N ILE A 117 2.73 5.19 -12.39
CA ILE A 117 3.64 4.75 -13.46
C ILE A 117 3.33 5.47 -14.78
N ALA A 118 2.06 5.53 -15.17
CA ALA A 118 1.65 6.25 -16.39
C ALA A 118 1.98 7.74 -16.30
N GLY A 119 1.73 8.37 -15.14
CA GLY A 119 2.07 9.78 -14.89
C GLY A 119 3.57 10.05 -14.98
N PHE A 120 4.40 9.19 -14.39
CA PHE A 120 5.85 9.29 -14.48
C PHE A 120 6.35 9.11 -15.92
N LEU A 121 5.88 8.11 -16.65
CA LEU A 121 6.25 7.92 -18.06
C LEU A 121 5.80 9.09 -18.93
N TYR A 122 4.59 9.62 -18.70
CA TYR A 122 4.09 10.81 -19.39
C TYR A 122 4.99 12.02 -19.11
N ALA A 123 5.34 12.26 -17.85
CA ALA A 123 6.22 13.36 -17.47
C ALA A 123 7.63 13.21 -18.05
N PHE A 124 8.17 11.99 -18.10
CA PHE A 124 9.44 11.70 -18.75
C PHE A 124 9.45 12.10 -20.23
N ILE A 125 8.42 11.70 -20.98
CA ILE A 125 8.32 11.96 -22.42
C ILE A 125 8.09 13.44 -22.73
N ASN A 126 7.30 14.15 -21.91
CA ASN A 126 6.83 15.51 -22.24
C ASN A 126 7.58 16.64 -21.52
N HIS A 127 8.28 16.36 -20.42
CA HIS A 127 8.88 17.38 -19.55
C HIS A 127 10.35 17.11 -19.22
N GLY A 128 11.15 16.75 -20.23
CA GLY A 128 12.61 16.88 -20.19
C GLY A 128 13.42 15.63 -19.82
N HIS A 129 12.90 14.42 -20.04
CA HIS A 129 13.65 13.16 -19.85
C HIS A 129 14.40 13.05 -18.50
N CYS A 130 13.84 13.61 -17.43
CA CYS A 130 14.46 13.57 -16.10
C CYS A 130 14.48 12.13 -15.56
N LEU A 131 15.65 11.64 -15.12
CA LEU A 131 15.83 10.27 -14.59
C LEU A 131 14.88 9.96 -13.44
N ALA A 132 14.55 10.98 -12.65
CA ALA A 132 13.67 10.85 -11.50
C ALA A 132 12.30 10.28 -11.86
N TYR A 133 11.77 10.62 -13.02
CA TYR A 133 10.52 10.06 -13.51
C TYR A 133 10.67 8.56 -13.80
N LEU A 134 11.79 8.13 -14.40
CA LEU A 134 12.07 6.71 -14.59
C LEU A 134 12.28 5.98 -13.26
N ILE A 135 12.95 6.60 -12.28
CA ILE A 135 13.11 6.04 -10.93
C ILE A 135 11.74 5.86 -10.26
N GLY A 136 10.87 6.86 -10.37
CA GLY A 136 9.49 6.79 -9.88
C GLY A 136 8.71 5.63 -10.50
N ALA A 137 8.73 5.53 -11.84
CA ALA A 137 8.10 4.42 -12.56
C ALA A 137 8.71 3.06 -12.19
N ALA A 138 10.03 2.98 -12.10
CA ALA A 138 10.76 1.75 -11.75
C ALA A 138 10.56 1.34 -10.29
N THR A 139 10.19 2.26 -9.40
CA THR A 139 9.84 1.96 -8.01
C THR A 139 8.41 1.45 -7.91
N ASP A 140 7.47 2.08 -8.62
CA ASP A 140 6.05 1.74 -8.54
C ASP A 140 5.69 0.47 -9.33
N LEU A 141 6.40 0.18 -10.43
CA LEU A 141 6.14 -0.99 -11.27
C LEU A 141 6.31 -2.33 -10.53
N PRO A 142 7.43 -2.61 -9.84
CA PRO A 142 7.59 -3.83 -9.05
C PRO A 142 6.52 -3.98 -7.97
N ILE A 143 6.12 -2.87 -7.33
CA ILE A 143 5.07 -2.87 -6.30
C ILE A 143 3.73 -3.27 -6.93
N ALA A 144 3.35 -2.64 -8.05
CA ALA A 144 2.11 -2.93 -8.74
C ALA A 144 2.04 -4.40 -9.19
N LEU A 145 3.12 -4.91 -9.80
CA LEU A 145 3.22 -6.30 -10.24
C LEU A 145 3.15 -7.28 -9.08
N TYR A 146 3.91 -7.02 -8.00
CA TYR A 146 3.92 -7.88 -6.83
C TYR A 146 2.56 -7.92 -6.13
N VAL A 147 1.93 -6.75 -5.91
CA VAL A 147 0.60 -6.66 -5.31
C VAL A 147 -0.45 -7.37 -6.17
N THR A 148 -0.40 -7.21 -7.49
CA THR A 148 -1.26 -7.94 -8.43
C THR A 148 -1.08 -9.45 -8.28
N TRP A 149 0.17 -9.93 -8.25
CA TRP A 149 0.47 -11.35 -8.12
C TRP A 149 -0.05 -11.95 -6.82
N ILE A 150 0.23 -11.32 -5.66
CA ILE A 150 -0.25 -11.84 -4.36
C ILE A 150 -1.79 -11.79 -4.26
N THR A 151 -2.43 -10.80 -4.89
CA THR A 151 -3.89 -10.68 -4.93
C THR A 151 -4.52 -11.82 -5.74
N ILE A 152 -3.97 -12.14 -6.91
CA ILE A 152 -4.42 -13.27 -7.73
C ILE A 152 -4.17 -14.59 -7.00
N ALA A 153 -3.01 -14.74 -6.34
CA ALA A 153 -2.70 -15.96 -5.59
C ALA A 153 -3.68 -16.18 -4.42
N ASN A 154 -4.02 -15.13 -3.67
CA ASN A 154 -5.02 -15.19 -2.60
C ASN A 154 -6.44 -15.44 -3.13
N ALA A 155 -6.79 -14.88 -4.30
CA ALA A 155 -8.08 -15.09 -4.93
C ALA A 155 -8.34 -16.56 -5.32
N ARG A 156 -7.30 -17.28 -5.77
CA ARG A 156 -7.40 -18.70 -6.15
C ARG A 156 -7.62 -19.64 -4.96
N THR A 157 -7.21 -19.23 -3.76
CA THR A 157 -7.42 -20.03 -2.54
C THR A 157 -8.80 -19.84 -1.92
N GLY A 158 -9.49 -18.74 -2.23
CA GLY A 158 -10.82 -18.43 -1.68
C GLY A 158 -12.00 -18.95 -2.50
N THR A 159 -11.79 -19.66 -3.62
CA THR A 159 -12.87 -20.24 -4.45
C THR A 159 -13.17 -21.71 -4.12
N HIS A 160 -12.60 -22.24 -3.04
CA HIS A 160 -12.69 -23.65 -2.66
C HIS A 160 -13.22 -23.87 -1.22
N GLU A 161 -13.71 -22.82 -0.57
CA GLU A 161 -14.46 -22.89 0.69
C GLU A 161 -15.93 -22.49 0.42
#